data_AF-A0A7R9Q1Z1-F1
#
_entry.id   AF-A0A7R9Q1Z1-F1
#
_cell.length_a   1.000
_cell.length_b   1.000
_cell.length_c   1.000
_cell.angle_alpha   90.00
_cell.angle_beta   90.00
_cell.angle_gamma   90.00
#
_symmetry.space_group_name_H-M   'P 1'
#
loop_
_entity.id
_entity.type
_entity.pdbx_description
1 polymer ?
#
loop_
_entity_poly.entity_id
_entity_poly.type
_entity_poly.pdbx_seq_one_letter_code
_entity_poly.pdbx_strand_id
1 'polypeptide(L)'
;MPGSMFENLLPNNISVYAMTASRADEEIHSDCGGDERGASFKWSSDWLYDSEHQDLTKETFATQYNYLAHTHTDAHPQQYGDKQVPINANSYLMPAQSENSVPIRDVPLYLAQRMIKSTNELGLKQRYVNELEVLLRNRELMNKQIEEYVNSLLGIEANVVLNSKLQINNRKCYHKLVDTFHNKCYILGQNTYAISKMQIFVNICEEMRELSDADINAVNQLLIQYCNKIVKPIEFIV
;
A
#
# COMPACT_ATOMS: atom_id res chain seq x y z
N MET A 1 -0.93 4.03 1.47
CA MET A 1 -1.20 5.44 1.79
C MET A 1 -0.54 5.77 3.13
N PRO A 2 0.78 6.02 3.19
CA PRO A 2 1.46 6.21 4.47
C PRO A 2 0.98 7.43 5.28
N GLY A 3 0.49 8.49 4.63
CA GLY A 3 -0.04 9.67 5.32
C GLY A 3 -1.20 9.38 6.29
N SER A 4 -2.02 8.36 6.00
CA SER A 4 -3.16 8.00 6.85
C SER A 4 -2.76 7.42 8.22
N MET A 5 -1.48 7.07 8.40
CA MET A 5 -0.96 6.62 9.69
C MET A 5 -0.83 7.75 10.72
N PHE A 6 -0.73 9.01 10.26
CA PHE A 6 -0.44 10.17 11.12
C PHE A 6 -1.44 11.32 10.98
N GLU A 7 -2.13 11.42 9.84
CA GLU A 7 -3.11 12.48 9.61
C GLU A 7 -4.22 12.45 10.67
N ASN A 8 -4.42 13.59 11.35
CA ASN A 8 -5.35 13.74 12.49
C ASN A 8 -5.09 12.80 13.68
N LEU A 9 -3.93 12.12 13.73
CA LEU A 9 -3.59 11.15 14.78
C LEU A 9 -2.35 11.55 15.57
N LEU A 10 -1.34 12.12 14.91
CA LEU A 10 -0.07 12.49 15.55
C LEU A 10 -0.15 13.93 16.10
N PRO A 11 -0.19 14.14 17.42
CA PRO A 11 -0.16 15.49 17.99
C PRO A 11 1.22 16.12 17.83
N ASN A 12 1.26 17.45 17.81
CA ASN A 12 2.48 18.23 17.56
C ASN A 12 3.25 18.62 18.84
N ASN A 13 2.91 18.04 19.99
CA ASN A 13 3.44 18.43 21.31
C ASN A 13 3.97 17.24 22.13
N ILE A 14 4.37 16.15 21.47
CA ILE A 14 4.92 14.94 22.10
C ILE A 14 6.36 14.63 21.66
N SER A 15 7.04 15.62 21.06
CA SER A 15 8.43 15.47 20.56
C SER A 15 8.62 14.31 19.58
N VAL A 16 7.62 14.06 18.73
CA VAL A 16 7.68 13.09 17.64
C VAL A 16 7.48 13.82 16.32
N TYR A 17 8.38 13.60 15.37
CA TYR A 17 8.28 14.08 14.00
C TYR A 17 8.14 12.90 13.04
N ALA A 18 7.28 13.04 12.03
CA ALA A 18 7.11 12.01 11.01
C ALA A 18 7.05 12.63 9.61
N MET A 19 7.69 11.99 8.65
CA MET A 19 7.55 12.27 7.22
C MET A 19 7.00 11.05 6.51
N THR A 20 6.12 11.27 5.53
CA THR A 20 5.55 10.21 4.71
C THR A 20 5.78 10.49 3.24
N ALA A 21 5.97 9.43 2.47
CA ALA A 21 6.16 9.49 1.03
C ALA A 21 4.95 10.05 0.26
N SER A 22 3.75 9.92 0.80
CA SER A 22 2.52 10.38 0.15
C SER A 22 1.45 10.82 1.16
N ARG A 23 0.38 11.46 0.68
CA ARG A 23 -0.82 11.78 1.44
C ARG A 23 -1.60 10.54 1.89
N ALA A 24 -2.59 10.76 2.76
CA ALA A 24 -3.50 9.72 3.23
C ALA A 24 -4.39 9.12 2.14
N ASP A 25 -4.58 9.83 1.04
CA ASP A 25 -5.41 9.42 -0.09
C ASP A 25 -4.56 9.00 -1.31
N GLU A 26 -3.25 8.88 -1.18
CA GLU A 26 -2.35 8.68 -2.31
C GLU A 26 -1.51 7.41 -2.18
N GLU A 27 -1.28 6.76 -3.31
CA GLU A 27 -0.47 5.56 -3.40
C GLU A 27 1.01 5.92 -3.43
N ILE A 28 1.84 5.00 -2.95
CA ILE A 28 3.29 5.13 -3.05
C ILE A 28 3.79 4.28 -4.21
N HIS A 29 4.92 4.72 -4.77
CA HIS A 29 5.50 4.11 -5.94
C HIS A 29 6.85 3.45 -5.62
N SER A 30 7.08 2.32 -6.27
CA SER A 30 8.35 1.63 -6.32
C SER A 30 9.15 2.09 -7.53
N ASP A 31 10.45 2.07 -7.37
CA ASP A 31 11.42 2.28 -8.42
C ASP A 31 11.89 0.92 -8.96
N CYS A 32 11.67 0.67 -10.26
CA CYS A 32 11.86 -0.64 -10.89
C CYS A 32 12.90 -0.62 -12.03
N GLY A 33 13.90 0.27 -12.03
CA GLY A 33 14.86 0.38 -13.14
C GLY A 33 16.16 -0.44 -13.03
N GLY A 34 16.43 -1.12 -11.91
CA GLY A 34 17.57 -2.04 -11.79
C GLY A 34 17.50 -3.21 -12.79
N ASP A 35 18.62 -3.76 -13.24
CA ASP A 35 18.70 -4.83 -14.26
C ASP A 35 18.11 -6.20 -13.83
N GLU A 36 18.07 -6.48 -12.53
CA GLU A 36 17.44 -7.67 -11.93
C GLU A 36 15.94 -7.46 -11.59
N ARG A 37 15.26 -8.48 -11.02
CA ARG A 37 13.90 -8.34 -10.42
C ARG A 37 13.90 -7.41 -9.17
N GLY A 38 14.80 -6.45 -9.09
CA GLY A 38 14.88 -5.48 -8.02
C GLY A 38 13.81 -4.41 -8.18
N ALA A 39 12.96 -4.27 -7.17
CA ALA A 39 12.16 -3.08 -6.96
C ALA A 39 12.64 -2.42 -5.67
N SER A 40 13.11 -1.18 -5.75
CA SER A 40 13.36 -0.34 -4.57
C SER A 40 12.17 0.61 -4.37
N PHE A 41 12.15 1.38 -3.28
CA PHE A 41 11.13 2.41 -3.09
C PHE A 41 11.76 3.76 -3.38
N LYS A 42 11.25 4.48 -4.40
CA LYS A 42 11.81 5.77 -4.81
C LYS A 42 12.00 6.72 -3.63
N TRP A 43 10.99 6.84 -2.76
CA TRP A 43 11.08 7.64 -1.53
C TRP A 43 12.27 7.25 -0.64
N SER A 44 12.47 5.94 -0.43
CA SER A 44 13.57 5.45 0.42
C SER A 44 14.92 5.66 -0.25
N SER A 45 15.01 5.47 -1.57
CA SER A 45 16.22 5.73 -2.35
C SER A 45 16.58 7.22 -2.31
N ASP A 46 15.61 8.12 -2.50
CA ASP A 46 15.82 9.58 -2.45
C ASP A 46 16.26 10.02 -1.04
N TRP A 47 15.63 9.48 0.01
CA TRP A 47 16.00 9.74 1.41
C TRP A 47 17.44 9.32 1.70
N LEU A 48 17.78 8.08 1.35
CA LEU A 48 19.12 7.53 1.58
C LEU A 48 20.15 8.34 0.79
N TYR A 49 19.88 8.60 -0.49
CA TYR A 49 20.78 9.37 -1.35
C TYR A 49 21.10 10.76 -0.77
N ASP A 50 20.09 11.49 -0.30
CA ASP A 50 20.31 12.79 0.35
C ASP A 50 21.14 12.64 1.63
N SER A 51 20.78 11.68 2.49
CA SER A 51 21.49 11.42 3.74
C SER A 51 22.97 11.04 3.53
N GLU A 52 23.32 10.47 2.38
CA GLU A 52 24.71 10.12 2.01
C GLU A 52 25.52 11.32 1.50
N HIS A 53 24.87 12.34 0.95
CA HIS A 53 25.52 13.48 0.28
C HIS A 53 25.47 14.78 1.09
N GLN A 54 24.65 14.85 2.14
CA GLN A 54 24.61 15.99 3.06
C GLN A 54 25.49 15.78 4.31
N ASP A 55 25.91 16.89 4.91
CA ASP A 55 26.49 16.88 6.26
C ASP A 55 25.35 16.75 7.28
N LEU A 56 25.10 15.54 7.76
CA LEU A 56 24.02 15.23 8.71
C LEU A 56 24.13 15.98 10.04
N THR A 57 25.29 16.56 10.38
CA THR A 57 25.46 17.41 11.55
C THR A 57 24.91 18.83 11.34
N LYS A 58 24.66 19.21 10.09
CA LYS A 58 24.15 20.52 9.67
C LYS A 58 22.76 20.44 9.04
N GLU A 59 22.40 19.28 8.48
CA GLU A 59 21.09 19.06 7.90
C GLU A 59 19.98 19.14 8.94
N THR A 60 18.82 19.67 8.53
CA THR A 60 17.60 19.70 9.34
C THR A 60 16.51 18.89 8.66
N PHE A 61 15.54 18.41 9.44
CA PHE A 61 14.39 17.70 8.87
C PHE A 61 13.63 18.55 7.86
N ALA A 62 13.59 19.87 8.06
CA ALA A 62 12.96 20.79 7.12
C ALA A 62 13.73 20.83 5.78
N THR A 63 15.06 20.86 5.82
CA THR A 63 15.90 20.84 4.61
C THR A 63 15.71 19.54 3.84
N GLN A 64 15.77 18.41 4.52
CA GLN A 64 15.59 17.08 3.92
C GLN A 64 14.18 16.88 3.38
N TYR A 65 13.15 17.28 4.13
CA TYR A 65 11.77 17.27 3.63
C TYR A 65 11.63 18.09 2.35
N ASN A 66 12.23 19.28 2.30
CA ASN A 66 12.17 20.11 1.11
C ASN A 66 12.86 19.43 -0.06
N TYR A 67 14.04 18.83 0.11
CA TYR A 67 14.71 18.05 -0.94
C TYR A 67 13.76 16.96 -1.47
N LEU A 68 13.22 16.13 -0.59
CA LEU A 68 12.35 15.02 -0.95
C LEU A 68 11.05 15.46 -1.63
N ALA A 69 10.44 16.54 -1.15
CA ALA A 69 9.25 17.11 -1.76
C ALA A 69 9.52 17.66 -3.17
N HIS A 70 10.76 18.05 -3.47
CA HIS A 70 11.16 18.47 -4.82
C HIS A 70 11.53 17.28 -5.73
N THR A 71 12.14 16.22 -5.20
CA THR A 71 12.62 15.07 -6.01
C THR A 71 11.59 13.95 -6.18
N HIS A 72 10.64 13.82 -5.26
CA HIS A 72 9.59 12.81 -5.26
C HIS A 72 8.30 13.38 -5.90
N THR A 73 8.33 13.60 -7.21
CA THR A 73 7.24 14.28 -7.96
C THR A 73 6.04 13.40 -8.26
N ASP A 74 6.18 12.09 -8.09
CA ASP A 74 5.17 11.06 -8.37
C ASP A 74 4.21 10.82 -7.20
N ALA A 75 4.45 11.44 -6.05
CA ALA A 75 3.51 11.53 -4.94
C ALA A 75 3.68 12.86 -4.20
N HIS A 76 2.90 13.09 -3.14
CA HIS A 76 2.93 14.32 -2.35
C HIS A 76 3.39 14.05 -0.91
N PRO A 77 4.71 14.15 -0.64
CA PRO A 77 5.24 13.95 0.69
C PRO A 77 4.59 14.82 1.75
N GLN A 78 4.27 14.24 2.91
CA GLN A 78 3.67 14.95 4.04
C GLN A 78 4.58 14.93 5.27
N GLN A 79 4.36 15.90 6.15
CA GLN A 79 5.08 16.02 7.43
C GLN A 79 4.07 16.24 8.57
N TYR A 80 4.28 15.54 9.68
CA TYR A 80 3.36 15.49 10.82
C TYR A 80 4.13 15.64 12.15
N GLY A 81 3.39 15.98 13.22
CA GLY A 81 3.94 16.06 14.56
C GLY A 81 4.73 17.34 14.84
N ASP A 82 5.72 17.23 15.72
CA ASP A 82 6.55 18.33 16.18
C ASP A 82 7.70 18.60 15.20
N LYS A 83 7.60 19.68 14.42
CA LYS A 83 8.58 20.07 13.41
C LYS A 83 9.88 20.66 14.00
N GLN A 84 9.96 20.80 15.32
CA GLN A 84 11.12 21.38 16.01
C GLN A 84 12.07 20.32 16.58
N VAL A 85 11.78 19.03 16.41
CA VAL A 85 12.65 17.94 16.87
C VAL A 85 14.01 18.01 16.14
N PRO A 86 15.15 17.95 16.87
CA PRO A 86 16.48 17.98 16.26
C PRO A 86 16.87 16.64 15.62
N ILE A 87 17.70 16.67 14.57
CA ILE A 87 18.33 15.48 13.98
C ILE A 87 19.53 15.05 14.83
N ASN A 88 19.63 13.76 15.12
CA ASN A 88 20.84 13.14 15.68
C ASN A 88 21.17 11.90 14.84
N ALA A 89 22.16 12.02 13.95
CA ALA A 89 22.41 11.02 12.91
C ALA A 89 23.81 10.41 13.02
N ASN A 90 23.87 9.07 13.13
CA ASN A 90 25.07 8.27 12.88
C ASN A 90 24.78 7.39 11.65
N SER A 91 25.72 7.38 10.71
CA SER A 91 25.55 7.05 9.28
C SER A 91 25.75 5.58 8.90
N TYR A 92 24.99 5.10 7.89
CA TYR A 92 25.26 3.89 7.09
C TYR A 92 24.88 4.13 5.61
N LEU A 93 25.58 3.48 4.67
CA LEU A 93 25.54 3.70 3.19
C LEU A 93 24.83 2.55 2.42
N MET A 94 24.09 2.85 1.33
CA MET A 94 23.77 2.00 0.16
C MET A 94 23.30 2.82 -1.08
N PRO A 95 23.57 2.36 -2.33
CA PRO A 95 23.44 3.21 -3.53
C PRO A 95 22.11 3.17 -4.31
N ALA A 96 21.92 4.28 -5.06
CA ALA A 96 21.32 4.52 -6.39
C ALA A 96 19.79 4.71 -6.60
N GLN A 97 19.47 5.88 -7.18
CA GLN A 97 18.21 6.31 -7.81
C GLN A 97 17.98 5.66 -9.19
N SER A 98 16.73 5.35 -9.52
CA SER A 98 16.29 4.99 -10.87
C SER A 98 14.96 5.70 -11.25
N GLU A 99 14.73 5.82 -12.56
CA GLU A 99 13.69 6.67 -13.17
C GLU A 99 12.35 5.93 -13.45
N ASN A 100 12.20 4.66 -13.06
CA ASN A 100 11.03 3.84 -13.42
C ASN A 100 10.07 3.67 -12.23
N SER A 101 9.24 4.70 -11.99
CA SER A 101 8.22 4.71 -10.95
C SER A 101 6.97 3.88 -11.34
N VAL A 102 6.57 2.95 -10.47
CA VAL A 102 5.41 2.05 -10.65
C VAL A 102 4.66 1.93 -9.31
N PRO A 103 3.31 2.01 -9.25
CA PRO A 103 2.58 1.78 -8.01
C PRO A 103 2.95 0.43 -7.38
N ILE A 104 3.14 0.36 -6.06
CA ILE A 104 3.59 -0.88 -5.37
C ILE A 104 2.71 -2.09 -5.72
N ARG A 105 1.39 -1.86 -5.81
CA ARG A 105 0.44 -2.93 -6.13
C ARG A 105 0.76 -3.56 -7.48
N ASP A 106 1.32 -2.81 -8.42
CA ASP A 106 1.56 -3.20 -9.81
C ASP A 106 2.97 -3.71 -10.10
N VAL A 107 3.87 -3.61 -9.11
CA VAL A 107 5.25 -4.12 -9.22
C VAL A 107 5.31 -5.56 -9.74
N PRO A 108 4.52 -6.54 -9.22
CA PRO A 108 4.58 -7.90 -9.75
C PRO A 108 4.20 -7.99 -11.24
N LEU A 109 3.21 -7.22 -11.70
CA LEU A 109 2.82 -7.19 -13.11
C LEU A 109 3.92 -6.56 -13.97
N TYR A 110 4.45 -5.42 -13.51
CA TYR A 110 5.52 -4.71 -14.22
C TYR A 110 6.76 -5.59 -14.37
N LEU A 111 7.18 -6.25 -13.29
CA LEU A 111 8.34 -7.16 -13.32
C LEU A 111 8.11 -8.32 -14.30
N ALA A 112 6.95 -9.00 -14.24
CA ALA A 112 6.64 -10.07 -15.20
C ALA A 112 6.67 -9.57 -16.66
N GLN A 113 6.05 -8.42 -16.95
CA GLN A 113 6.06 -7.80 -18.28
C GLN A 113 7.48 -7.44 -18.75
N ARG A 114 8.30 -6.90 -17.84
CA ARG A 114 9.68 -6.56 -18.13
C ARG A 114 10.51 -7.81 -18.46
N MET A 115 10.34 -8.88 -17.68
CA MET A 115 11.05 -10.13 -17.91
C MET A 115 10.65 -10.81 -19.23
N ILE A 116 9.39 -10.73 -19.63
CA ILE A 116 8.91 -11.22 -20.95
C ILE A 116 9.63 -10.49 -22.11
N LYS A 117 9.88 -9.18 -21.93
CA LYS A 117 10.55 -8.34 -22.94
C LYS A 117 12.07 -8.54 -22.96
N SER A 118 12.69 -8.83 -21.82
CA SER A 118 14.14 -8.93 -21.69
C SER A 118 14.70 -10.32 -22.01
N THR A 119 13.94 -11.40 -21.78
CA THR A 119 14.44 -12.76 -22.02
C THR A 119 14.21 -13.25 -23.44
N ASN A 120 15.23 -13.91 -24.00
CA ASN A 120 15.15 -14.62 -25.28
C ASN A 120 14.90 -16.13 -25.11
N GLU A 121 14.95 -16.65 -23.89
CA GLU A 121 14.72 -18.06 -23.63
C GLU A 121 13.20 -18.35 -23.63
N LEU A 122 12.75 -19.17 -24.59
CA LEU A 122 11.33 -19.50 -24.76
C LEU A 122 10.69 -20.10 -23.50
N GLY A 123 11.42 -20.96 -22.79
CA GLY A 123 10.95 -21.58 -21.55
C GLY A 123 10.67 -20.55 -20.45
N LEU A 124 11.64 -19.66 -20.18
CA LEU A 124 11.47 -18.57 -19.22
C LEU A 124 10.38 -17.59 -19.66
N LYS A 125 10.35 -17.22 -20.95
CA LYS A 125 9.32 -16.32 -21.48
C LYS A 125 7.92 -16.87 -21.26
N GLN A 126 7.70 -18.16 -21.54
CA GLN A 126 6.40 -18.80 -21.30
C GLN A 126 6.04 -18.83 -19.81
N ARG A 127 7.01 -19.07 -18.92
CA ARG A 127 6.77 -19.01 -17.47
C ARG A 127 6.29 -17.62 -17.04
N TYR A 128 6.94 -16.56 -17.49
CA TYR A 128 6.55 -15.19 -17.16
C TYR A 128 5.20 -14.78 -17.76
N VAL A 129 4.86 -15.26 -18.96
CA VAL A 129 3.52 -15.08 -19.55
C VAL A 129 2.47 -15.75 -18.67
N ASN A 130 2.68 -17.00 -18.27
CA ASN A 130 1.75 -17.70 -17.38
C ASN A 130 1.61 -17.00 -16.02
N GLU A 131 2.72 -16.53 -15.45
CA GLU A 131 2.72 -15.76 -14.20
C GLU A 131 1.88 -14.48 -14.34
N LEU A 132 2.08 -13.72 -15.42
CA LEU A 132 1.32 -12.50 -15.70
C LEU A 132 -0.18 -12.79 -15.86
N GLU A 133 -0.55 -13.84 -16.59
CA GLU A 133 -1.94 -14.27 -16.77
C GLU A 133 -2.61 -14.65 -15.44
N VAL A 134 -1.91 -15.41 -14.59
CA VAL A 134 -2.38 -15.79 -13.26
C VAL A 134 -2.56 -14.56 -12.37
N LEU A 135 -1.60 -13.63 -12.38
CA LEU A 135 -1.71 -12.38 -11.62
C LEU A 135 -2.93 -11.56 -12.05
N LEU A 136 -3.14 -11.37 -13.36
CA LEU A 136 -4.27 -10.62 -13.90
C LEU A 136 -5.61 -11.29 -13.56
N ARG A 137 -5.72 -12.60 -13.79
CA ARG A 137 -6.92 -13.38 -13.47
C ARG A 137 -7.26 -13.30 -11.98
N ASN A 138 -6.27 -13.45 -11.10
CA ASN A 138 -6.49 -13.40 -9.66
C ASN A 138 -6.96 -12.01 -9.20
N ARG A 139 -6.48 -10.93 -9.83
CA ARG A 139 -6.96 -9.57 -9.56
C ARG A 139 -8.41 -9.37 -9.99
N GLU A 140 -8.77 -9.84 -11.18
CA GLU A 140 -10.15 -9.77 -11.68
C GLU A 140 -11.11 -10.53 -10.77
N LEU A 141 -10.75 -11.75 -10.38
CA LEU A 141 -11.52 -12.55 -9.45
C LEU A 141 -11.70 -11.86 -8.09
N MET A 142 -10.63 -11.29 -7.54
CA MET A 142 -10.69 -10.56 -6.28
C MET A 142 -11.58 -9.32 -6.37
N ASN A 143 -11.50 -8.54 -7.46
CA ASN A 143 -12.35 -7.38 -7.67
C ASN A 143 -13.81 -7.77 -7.71
N LYS A 144 -14.15 -8.77 -8.53
CA LYS A 144 -15.51 -9.28 -8.64
C LYS A 144 -16.05 -9.76 -7.28
N GLN A 145 -15.26 -10.49 -6.51
CA GLN A 145 -15.67 -10.98 -5.20
C GLN A 145 -15.90 -9.84 -4.19
N ILE A 146 -15.03 -8.83 -4.19
CA ILE A 146 -15.19 -7.65 -3.33
C ILE A 146 -16.42 -6.86 -3.75
N GLU A 147 -16.65 -6.65 -5.04
CA GLU A 147 -17.85 -5.98 -5.55
C GLU A 147 -19.12 -6.75 -5.17
N GLU A 148 -19.15 -8.07 -5.34
CA GLU A 148 -20.27 -8.91 -4.92
C GLU A 148 -20.49 -8.85 -3.40
N TYR A 149 -19.43 -8.83 -2.60
CA TYR A 149 -19.51 -8.67 -1.16
C TYR A 149 -20.10 -7.30 -0.79
N VAL A 150 -19.56 -6.22 -1.33
CA VAL A 150 -20.03 -4.85 -1.05
C VAL A 150 -21.49 -4.68 -1.47
N ASN A 151 -21.88 -5.19 -2.63
CA ASN A 151 -23.26 -5.13 -3.11
C ASN A 151 -24.25 -5.96 -2.26
N SER A 152 -23.75 -6.93 -1.50
CA SER A 152 -24.60 -7.74 -0.59
C SER A 152 -24.83 -7.10 0.77
N LEU A 153 -24.08 -6.04 1.10
CA LEU A 153 -24.24 -5.32 2.36
C LEU A 153 -25.43 -4.37 2.28
N LEU A 154 -26.28 -4.38 3.30
CA LEU A 154 -27.43 -3.50 3.41
C LEU A 154 -27.05 -2.19 4.10
N GLY A 155 -27.70 -1.10 3.72
CA GLY A 155 -27.55 0.20 4.38
C GLY A 155 -26.27 0.97 4.00
N ILE A 156 -25.58 0.58 2.92
CA ILE A 156 -24.41 1.30 2.40
C ILE A 156 -24.55 1.58 0.92
N GLU A 157 -23.90 2.64 0.45
CA GLU A 157 -23.78 2.92 -0.97
C GLU A 157 -22.54 2.24 -1.56
N ALA A 158 -22.75 1.18 -2.35
CA ALA A 158 -21.66 0.38 -2.91
C ALA A 158 -20.62 1.22 -3.68
N ASN A 159 -21.08 2.23 -4.44
CA ASN A 159 -20.20 3.12 -5.17
C ASN A 159 -19.29 3.97 -4.26
N VAL A 160 -19.84 4.47 -3.14
CA VAL A 160 -19.07 5.21 -2.13
C VAL A 160 -18.03 4.28 -1.52
N VAL A 161 -18.44 3.07 -1.15
CA VAL A 161 -17.56 2.08 -0.52
C VAL A 161 -16.41 1.63 -1.42
N LEU A 162 -16.65 1.46 -2.72
CA LEU A 162 -15.64 0.99 -3.65
C LEU A 162 -14.63 2.08 -4.06
N ASN A 163 -15.04 3.35 -4.08
CA ASN A 163 -14.26 4.42 -4.72
C ASN A 163 -13.78 5.52 -3.78
N SER A 164 -14.36 5.65 -2.58
CA SER A 164 -14.00 6.72 -1.66
C SER A 164 -12.68 6.43 -0.92
N LYS A 165 -12.09 7.48 -0.35
CA LYS A 165 -10.93 7.40 0.54
C LYS A 165 -11.29 8.05 1.87
N LEU A 166 -12.15 7.37 2.62
CA LEU A 166 -12.60 7.85 3.92
C LEU A 166 -11.50 7.68 4.97
N GLN A 167 -11.55 8.54 5.99
CA GLN A 167 -10.66 8.49 7.14
C GLN A 167 -11.15 7.46 8.14
N ILE A 168 -10.22 6.71 8.73
CA ILE A 168 -10.55 5.67 9.70
C ILE A 168 -10.85 6.24 11.08
N ASN A 169 -12.10 6.12 11.51
CA ASN A 169 -12.55 6.44 12.87
C ASN A 169 -12.94 5.17 13.62
N ASN A 170 -13.67 4.25 12.97
CA ASN A 170 -14.14 3.00 13.57
C ASN A 170 -13.09 1.88 13.47
N ARG A 171 -12.03 2.01 14.27
CA ARG A 171 -10.91 1.05 14.29
C ARG A 171 -11.33 -0.36 14.69
N LYS A 172 -12.32 -0.50 15.58
CA LYS A 172 -12.83 -1.81 16.02
C LYS A 172 -13.43 -2.59 14.85
N CYS A 173 -14.29 -1.94 14.06
CA CYS A 173 -14.82 -2.53 12.84
C CYS A 173 -13.71 -2.86 11.84
N TYR A 174 -12.83 -1.88 11.57
CA TYR A 174 -11.77 -2.05 10.58
C TYR A 174 -10.84 -3.24 10.90
N HIS A 175 -10.32 -3.31 12.13
CA HIS A 175 -9.45 -4.40 12.56
C HIS A 175 -10.15 -5.76 12.42
N LYS A 176 -11.42 -5.85 12.80
CA LYS A 176 -12.19 -7.10 12.71
C LYS A 176 -12.29 -7.62 11.27
N LEU A 177 -12.58 -6.73 10.32
CA LEU A 177 -12.70 -7.07 8.90
C LEU A 177 -11.33 -7.41 8.29
N VAL A 178 -10.31 -6.61 8.56
CA VAL A 178 -8.94 -6.84 8.08
C VAL A 178 -8.38 -8.17 8.58
N ASP A 179 -8.53 -8.46 9.88
CA ASP A 179 -8.06 -9.72 10.47
C ASP A 179 -8.77 -10.92 9.87
N THR A 180 -10.10 -10.81 9.68
CA THR A 180 -10.87 -11.87 9.04
C THR A 180 -10.42 -12.08 7.60
N PHE A 181 -10.23 -11.00 6.84
CA PHE A 181 -9.76 -11.09 5.45
C PHE A 181 -8.35 -11.69 5.36
N HIS A 182 -7.43 -11.28 6.23
CA HIS A 182 -6.08 -11.84 6.30
C HIS A 182 -6.10 -13.35 6.56
N ASN A 183 -6.89 -13.78 7.55
CA ASN A 183 -6.88 -15.16 8.02
C ASN A 183 -7.74 -16.11 7.17
N LYS A 184 -8.75 -15.59 6.47
CA LYS A 184 -9.75 -16.41 5.76
C LYS A 184 -9.74 -16.24 4.25
N CYS A 185 -9.38 -15.06 3.74
CA CYS A 185 -9.39 -14.76 2.32
C CYS A 185 -7.98 -14.81 1.71
N TYR A 186 -7.12 -13.84 2.04
CA TYR A 186 -5.79 -13.69 1.44
C TYR A 186 -4.76 -13.29 2.48
N ILE A 187 -3.59 -13.93 2.47
CA ILE A 187 -2.45 -13.53 3.30
C ILE A 187 -1.94 -12.18 2.81
N LEU A 188 -2.36 -11.10 3.48
CA LEU A 188 -2.06 -9.73 3.08
C LEU A 188 -0.57 -9.48 2.83
N GLY A 189 0.31 -9.96 3.72
CA GLY A 189 1.76 -9.77 3.59
C GLY A 189 2.39 -10.40 2.33
N GLN A 190 1.69 -11.30 1.64
CA GLN A 190 2.16 -11.94 0.41
C GLN A 190 1.43 -11.43 -0.84
N ASN A 191 0.44 -10.54 -0.68
CA ASN A 191 -0.39 -10.07 -1.76
C ASN A 191 -0.61 -8.55 -1.67
N THR A 192 0.28 -7.81 -2.33
CA THR A 192 0.23 -6.34 -2.40
C THR A 192 -1.07 -5.82 -3.01
N TYR A 193 -1.67 -6.58 -3.94
CA TYR A 193 -2.98 -6.23 -4.50
C TYR A 193 -4.10 -6.36 -3.47
N ALA A 194 -4.07 -7.40 -2.62
CA ALA A 194 -5.03 -7.57 -1.54
C ALA A 194 -4.94 -6.45 -0.50
N ILE A 195 -3.72 -6.07 -0.09
CA ILE A 195 -3.48 -4.91 0.81
C ILE A 195 -4.12 -3.65 0.24
N SER A 196 -4.01 -3.49 -1.08
CA SER A 196 -4.51 -2.31 -1.78
C SER A 196 -6.04 -2.13 -1.70
N LYS A 197 -6.77 -3.16 -1.27
CA LYS A 197 -8.22 -3.16 -1.06
C LYS A 197 -8.65 -2.79 0.36
N MET A 198 -7.73 -2.64 1.31
CA MET A 198 -8.10 -2.38 2.72
C MET A 198 -8.85 -1.05 2.91
N GLN A 199 -8.67 -0.08 2.01
CA GLN A 199 -9.47 1.15 2.01
C GLN A 199 -10.99 0.88 1.92
N ILE A 200 -11.40 -0.19 1.24
CA ILE A 200 -12.82 -0.57 1.12
C ILE A 200 -13.38 -0.92 2.50
N PHE A 201 -12.61 -1.58 3.36
CA PHE A 201 -13.05 -1.92 4.71
C PHE A 201 -13.13 -0.69 5.62
N VAL A 202 -12.24 0.30 5.42
CA VAL A 202 -12.43 1.62 6.05
C VAL A 202 -13.77 2.19 5.61
N ASN A 203 -14.02 2.24 4.30
CA ASN A 203 -15.24 2.85 3.79
C ASN A 203 -16.52 2.14 4.27
N ILE A 204 -16.54 0.81 4.35
CA ILE A 204 -17.65 0.05 4.94
C ILE A 204 -17.91 0.49 6.38
N CYS A 205 -16.85 0.53 7.20
CA CYS A 205 -16.96 0.86 8.62
C CYS A 205 -17.37 2.32 8.89
N GLU A 206 -17.07 3.24 7.98
CA GLU A 206 -17.42 4.65 8.10
C GLU A 206 -18.80 4.99 7.52
N GLU A 207 -19.25 4.27 6.49
CA GLU A 207 -20.59 4.45 5.89
C GLU A 207 -21.69 3.91 6.80
N MET A 208 -21.43 2.82 7.51
CA MET A 208 -22.34 2.25 8.50
C MET A 208 -22.28 3.04 9.83
N ARG A 209 -22.59 4.33 9.79
CA ARG A 209 -22.54 5.20 10.98
C ARG A 209 -23.42 4.61 12.09
N GLU A 210 -22.82 4.36 13.26
CA GLU A 210 -23.41 3.70 14.44
C GLU A 210 -23.51 2.16 14.40
N LEU A 211 -22.52 1.47 13.82
CA LEU A 211 -22.37 0.02 13.94
C LEU A 211 -22.41 -0.45 15.41
N SER A 212 -23.45 -1.21 15.78
CA SER A 212 -23.43 -2.01 16.99
C SER A 212 -22.46 -3.20 16.83
N ASP A 213 -22.07 -3.83 17.93
CA ASP A 213 -21.28 -5.06 17.88
C ASP A 213 -21.99 -6.18 17.10
N ALA A 214 -23.32 -6.18 17.08
CA ALA A 214 -24.09 -7.13 16.28
C ALA A 214 -23.92 -6.88 14.78
N ASP A 215 -23.93 -5.61 14.36
CA ASP A 215 -23.78 -5.22 12.96
C ASP A 215 -22.37 -5.53 12.45
N ILE A 216 -21.33 -5.19 13.22
CA ILE A 216 -19.93 -5.54 12.89
C ILE A 216 -19.80 -7.06 12.70
N ASN A 217 -20.40 -7.84 13.60
CA ASN A 217 -20.37 -9.29 13.49
C ASN A 217 -21.13 -9.80 12.27
N ALA A 218 -22.28 -9.24 11.93
CA ALA A 218 -23.05 -9.62 10.74
C ALA A 218 -22.25 -9.36 9.45
N VAL A 219 -21.67 -8.17 9.31
CA VAL A 219 -20.81 -7.78 8.18
C VAL A 219 -19.60 -8.70 8.07
N ASN A 220 -19.00 -9.04 9.21
CA ASN A 220 -17.85 -9.94 9.27
C ASN A 220 -18.22 -11.40 8.95
N GLN A 221 -19.40 -11.88 9.36
CA GLN A 221 -19.87 -13.22 9.00
C GLN A 221 -20.12 -13.32 7.50
N LEU A 222 -20.69 -12.28 6.89
CA LEU A 222 -20.86 -12.22 5.45
C LEU A 222 -19.50 -12.27 4.74
N LEU A 223 -18.51 -11.51 5.23
CA LEU A 223 -17.14 -11.58 4.70
C LEU A 223 -16.56 -13.01 4.76
N ILE A 224 -16.76 -13.73 5.87
CA ILE A 224 -16.33 -15.13 6.00
C ILE A 224 -16.98 -16.01 4.93
N GLN A 225 -18.28 -15.85 4.69
CA GLN A 225 -18.99 -16.62 3.66
C GLN A 225 -18.43 -16.33 2.26
N TYR A 226 -18.07 -15.09 1.96
CA TYR A 226 -17.42 -14.73 0.71
C TYR A 226 -15.99 -15.30 0.62
N CYS A 227 -15.21 -15.25 1.70
CA CYS A 227 -13.89 -15.87 1.75
C CYS A 227 -13.94 -17.38 1.46
N ASN A 228 -14.96 -18.07 1.96
CA ASN A 228 -15.12 -19.52 1.73
C ASN A 228 -15.44 -19.88 0.27
N LYS A 229 -15.93 -18.93 -0.53
CA LYS A 229 -16.16 -19.11 -1.97
C LYS A 229 -14.87 -18.93 -2.79
N ILE A 230 -13.79 -18.46 -2.18
CA ILE A 230 -12.49 -18.33 -2.85
C ILE A 230 -11.96 -19.72 -3.13
N VAL A 231 -11.98 -20.09 -4.41
CA VAL A 231 -11.14 -21.18 -4.91
C VAL A 231 -9.71 -20.68 -4.79
N LYS A 232 -8.98 -21.16 -3.78
CA LYS A 232 -7.59 -20.73 -3.55
C LYS A 232 -6.80 -20.91 -4.86
N PRO A 233 -6.23 -19.84 -5.42
CA PRO A 233 -5.36 -20.00 -6.57
C PRO A 233 -4.19 -20.89 -6.18
N ILE A 234 -3.75 -21.72 -7.12
CA ILE A 234 -2.55 -22.55 -6.97
C ILE A 234 -1.41 -21.60 -6.59
N GLU A 235 -0.86 -21.77 -5.37
CA GLU A 235 0.26 -20.99 -4.89
C GLU A 235 1.44 -21.20 -5.85
N PHE A 236 1.87 -20.13 -6.51
CA PHE A 236 3.24 -20.09 -7.03
C PHE A 236 4.11 -19.65 -5.86
N ILE A 237 4.83 -20.64 -5.32
CA ILE A 237 6.02 -20.41 -4.53
C ILE A 237 6.95 -19.56 -5.40
N VAL A 238 7.18 -18.31 -4.96
CA VAL A 238 8.32 -17.51 -5.42
C VAL A 238 9.56 -18.06 -4.72
#